data_AF-A0A3N4ZYM6-F1
#
_entry.id   AF-A0A3N4ZYM6-F1
#
_cell.length_a   1.000
_cell.length_b   1.000
_cell.length_c   1.000
_cell.angle_alpha   90.00
_cell.angle_beta   90.00
_cell.angle_gamma   90.00
#
_symmetry.space_group_name_H-M   'P 1'
#
loop_
_entity.id
_entity.type
_entity.pdbx_description
1 polymer ?
#
loop_
_entity_poly.entity_id
_entity_poly.type
_entity_poly.pdbx_seq_one_letter_code
_entity_poly.pdbx_strand_id
1 'polypeptide(L)' 'MSERAAPFYCPYCGDEDLRPSEQGHGAWECAACNRAFQLKFLGLLARGLQHSEAGGDDI' A
#
# COMPACT_ATOMS: atom_id res chain seq x y z
N MET A 1 -1.64 15.50 -4.40
CA MET A 1 -0.73 14.39 -4.03
C MET A 1 -0.84 13.34 -5.11
N SER A 2 0.27 12.79 -5.60
CA SER A 2 0.22 11.69 -6.58
C SER A 2 -0.34 10.45 -5.87
N GLU A 3 -1.43 9.88 -6.37
CA GLU A 3 -2.01 8.62 -5.89
C GLU A 3 -1.12 7.40 -6.21
N ARG A 4 0.03 7.62 -6.86
CA ARG A 4 0.97 6.59 -7.30
C ARG A 4 2.04 6.37 -6.23
N ALA A 5 1.67 5.70 -5.14
CA ALA A 5 2.68 5.09 -4.27
C ALA A 5 3.22 3.82 -4.95
N ALA A 6 4.53 3.77 -5.17
CA ALA A 6 5.17 2.54 -5.62
C ALA A 6 5.35 1.59 -4.42
N PRO A 7 5.02 0.29 -4.56
CA PRO A 7 5.47 -0.70 -3.59
C PRO A 7 7.00 -0.80 -3.62
N PHE A 8 7.61 -0.98 -2.46
CA PHE A 8 9.05 -1.20 -2.35
C PHE A 8 9.41 -2.69 -2.47
N TYR A 9 8.54 -3.59 -2.00
CA TYR A 9 8.78 -5.04 -1.96
C TYR A 9 7.67 -5.84 -2.60
N CYS A 10 8.03 -6.88 -3.35
CA CYS A 10 7.10 -7.84 -3.91
C CYS A 10 6.38 -8.58 -2.77
N PRO A 11 5.03 -8.57 -2.71
CA PRO A 11 4.29 -9.22 -1.63
C PRO A 11 4.42 -10.75 -1.63
N TYR A 12 5.01 -11.32 -2.69
CA TYR A 12 5.15 -12.77 -2.84
C TYR A 12 6.58 -13.30 -2.62
N CYS A 13 7.63 -12.54 -2.95
CA CYS A 13 9.02 -13.00 -2.80
C CYS A 13 9.92 -12.04 -2.01
N GLY A 14 9.46 -10.84 -1.68
CA GLY A 14 10.24 -9.84 -0.96
C GLY A 14 11.33 -9.13 -1.78
N ASP A 15 11.40 -9.37 -3.10
CA ASP A 15 12.35 -8.70 -3.99
C ASP A 15 11.87 -7.27 -4.34
N GLU A 16 12.81 -6.41 -4.73
CA GLU A 16 12.59 -4.98 -5.02
C GLU A 16 12.52 -4.67 -6.54
N ASP A 17 12.77 -5.66 -7.43
CA ASP A 17 12.65 -5.49 -8.89
C ASP A 17 11.17 -5.49 -9.34
N LEU A 18 10.49 -4.39 -8.98
CA LEU A 18 9.09 -4.11 -9.27
C LEU A 18 8.95 -3.04 -10.36
N ARG A 19 8.07 -3.30 -11.32
CA ARG A 19 7.81 -2.40 -12.46
C ARG A 19 6.31 -2.19 -12.63
N PRO A 20 5.85 -1.00 -13.05
CA PRO A 20 4.46 -0.82 -13.46
C PRO A 20 4.13 -1.77 -14.62
N SER A 21 2.96 -2.39 -14.58
CA SER A 21 2.51 -3.28 -15.65
C SER A 21 1.53 -2.55 -16.59
N GLU A 22 1.56 -2.91 -17.87
CA GLU A 22 0.69 -2.35 -18.93
C GLU A 22 -0.80 -2.71 -18.74
N GLN A 23 -1.11 -3.61 -17.78
CA GLN A 23 -2.48 -4.03 -17.46
C GLN A 23 -3.36 -2.92 -16.87
N GLY A 24 -2.77 -1.79 -16.44
CA GLY A 24 -3.50 -0.58 -16.09
C GLY A 24 -3.10 0.04 -14.75
N HIS A 25 -3.96 0.92 -14.24
CA HIS A 25 -3.66 1.70 -13.03
C HIS A 25 -3.44 0.83 -11.80
N GLY A 26 -2.31 1.04 -11.14
CA GLY A 26 -1.93 0.29 -9.93
C GLY A 26 -1.48 -1.14 -10.21
N ALA A 27 -1.35 -1.56 -11.48
CA ALA A 27 -0.79 -2.86 -11.82
C ALA A 27 0.74 -2.84 -11.75
N TRP A 28 1.31 -3.91 -11.19
CA TRP A 28 2.73 -4.09 -10.97
C TRP A 28 3.14 -5.51 -11.30
N GLU A 29 4.39 -5.68 -11.72
CA GLU A 29 5.02 -6.97 -11.97
C GLU A 29 6.37 -7.05 -11.27
N CYS A 30 6.70 -8.24 -10.75
CA CYS A 30 7.99 -8.54 -10.17
C CYS A 30 8.83 -9.37 -11.14
N ALA A 31 9.99 -8.86 -11.56
CA ALA A 31 10.86 -9.57 -12.50
C ALA A 31 11.56 -10.79 -11.86
N ALA A 32 11.79 -10.76 -10.54
CA ALA A 32 12.47 -11.85 -9.82
C ALA A 32 11.63 -13.13 -9.72
N CYS A 33 10.32 -13.01 -9.49
CA CYS A 33 9.43 -14.18 -9.37
C CYS A 33 8.35 -14.27 -10.46
N ASN A 34 8.38 -13.37 -11.45
CA ASN A 34 7.48 -13.33 -12.61
C ASN A 34 5.99 -13.32 -12.24
N ARG A 35 5.60 -12.58 -11.19
CA ARG A 35 4.20 -12.42 -10.76
C ARG A 35 3.72 -11.00 -10.99
N ALA A 36 2.51 -10.87 -11.50
CA ALA A 36 1.79 -9.59 -11.59
C ALA A 36 0.72 -9.48 -10.50
N PHE A 37 0.48 -8.27 -10.02
CA PHE A 37 -0.52 -7.93 -9.00
C PHE A 37 -1.01 -6.49 -9.16
N GLN A 38 -2.12 -6.16 -8.50
CA GLN A 38 -2.69 -4.80 -8.53
C GLN A 38 -2.82 -4.25 -7.11
N LEU A 39 -2.43 -2.99 -6.92
CA LEU A 39 -2.62 -2.23 -5.70
C LEU A 39 -3.76 -1.23 -5.86
N LYS A 40 -4.52 -1.04 -4.78
CA LYS A 40 -5.62 -0.08 -4.72
C LYS A 40 -5.55 0.69 -3.42
N PHE A 41 -5.53 2.03 -3.51
CA PHE A 41 -5.77 2.88 -2.37
C PHE A 41 -7.27 2.82 -2.00
N LEU A 42 -7.56 2.49 -0.75
CA LEU A 42 -8.93 2.34 -0.26
C LEU A 42 -9.46 3.59 0.46
N GLY A 43 -8.60 4.59 0.71
CA GLY A 43 -8.90 5.71 1.59
C GLY A 43 -8.27 5.57 2.97
N LEU A 44 -8.55 6.54 3.84
CA LEU A 44 -8.16 6.49 5.26
C LEU A 44 -9.18 5.65 6.03
N LEU A 45 -8.70 4.73 6.88
CA LEU A 45 -9.58 3.91 7.73
C LEU A 45 -10.09 4.74 8.91
N ALA A 46 -11.40 4.65 9.22
CA ALA A 46 -12.04 5.41 10.29
C ALA A 46 -11.37 5.23 11.67
N ARG A 47 -10.83 4.03 11.96
CA ARG A 47 -10.06 3.76 13.18
C ARG A 47 -8.84 4.68 13.33
N GLY A 48 -8.19 5.06 12.24
CA GLY A 48 -7.04 5.98 12.28
C GLY A 48 -7.43 7.44 12.56
N LEU A 49 -8.72 7.79 12.47
CA LEU A 49 -9.26 9.11 12.80
C LEU A 49 -9.72 9.21 14.26
N GLN A 50 -9.96 8.08 14.94
CA GLN A 50 -10.29 8.02 16.35
C GLN A 50 -9.00 8.21 17.17
N HIS A 51 -8.48 9.43 17.21
CA HIS A 51 -7.51 9.82 18.22
C HIS A 51 -8.14 9.56 19.59
N SER A 52 -7.42 8.89 20.48
CA SER A 52 -7.89 8.59 21.83
C SER A 52 -8.09 9.88 22.63
N GLU A 53 -9.28 10.48 22.55
CA GLU A 53 -9.76 11.48 23.53
C GLU A 53 -10.17 10.80 24.86
N ALA A 54 -9.42 9.77 25.25
CA ALA A 54 -9.54 9.07 26.52
C ALA A 54 -8.28 9.31 27.36
N GLY A 55 -7.75 10.53 27.31
CA GLY A 55 -6.93 11.08 28.39
C GLY A 55 -7.88 11.71 29.41
N GLY A 56 -8.65 10.87 30.10
CA GLY A 56 -9.50 11.31 31.20
C GLY A 56 -8.63 11.87 32.31
N ASP A 57 -8.95 13.10 32.69
CA ASP A 57 -8.60 13.74 33.95
C ASP A 57 -8.88 12.75 35.12
N ASP A 58 -7.81 12.14 35.65
CA ASP A 58 -7.86 11.43 36.93
C ASP A 58 -7.29 12.40 37.99
N ILE A 59 -8.15 12.69 38.96
CA ILE A 59 -8.11 13.74 39.99
C ILE A 59 -6.98 13.51 41.00
#